data_AF-A0A1A2BLT1-F1
#
_entry.id   AF-A0A1A2BLT1-F1
#
_cell.length_a   1.000
_cell.length_b   1.000
_cell.length_c   1.000
_cell.angle_alpha   90.00
_cell.angle_beta   90.00
_cell.angle_gamma   90.00
#
_symmetry.space_group_name_H-M   'P 1'
#
loop_
_entity.id
_entity.type
_entity.pdbx_description
1 polymer ?
#
loop_
_entity_poly.entity_id
_entity_poly.type
_entity_poly.pdbx_seq_one_letter_code
_entity_poly.pdbx_strand_id
1 'polypeptide(L)'
;MTTSASPTKHGVFDPKVESSSPIVTVPRSRPLRLTWLLLFGSFAISFPLCMVLVFEVGFDRRLVGSIMSVNGCIAYLGGFAAAFLPYRSLRNWTPFQRLTAAVLTFMISARVTNLTWELPWLFTHPYLPGHQKDMWAYPWYVYIDGGDTKYLTAPANLVALECISVTNACIAVTGLILLFRSKYTNSRGTLLLMSAAVVDLTITIYYYLREIIGGFPSVNTSNFVDLWVKFIVLNGLWLVAPWFTLIWGWKMLNRQFDFMLTGRRFT
;
A
#
# COMPACT_ATOMS: atom_id res chain seq x y z
N MET A 1 27.68 -31.72 58.79
CA MET A 1 27.57 -30.27 58.50
C MET A 1 29.01 -29.79 58.36
N THR A 2 29.55 -29.44 57.20
CA THR A 2 29.11 -28.50 56.16
C THR A 2 29.72 -28.88 54.79
N THR A 3 28.87 -28.98 53.76
CA THR A 3 29.28 -29.15 52.35
C THR A 3 29.50 -27.77 51.72
N SER A 4 30.71 -27.47 51.24
CA SER A 4 30.99 -26.26 50.48
C SER A 4 30.70 -26.49 48.99
N ALA A 5 29.71 -25.79 48.46
CA ALA A 5 29.40 -25.77 47.03
C ALA A 5 30.40 -24.87 46.28
N SER A 6 30.93 -25.39 45.16
CA SER A 6 31.73 -24.65 44.18
C SER A 6 30.84 -23.66 43.41
N PRO A 7 31.29 -22.42 43.13
CA PRO A 7 30.54 -21.50 42.28
C PRO A 7 30.67 -21.91 40.81
N THR A 8 29.53 -22.03 40.15
CA THR A 8 29.37 -22.27 38.72
C THR A 8 29.96 -21.10 37.92
N LYS A 9 30.84 -21.42 36.97
CA LYS A 9 31.40 -20.47 36.00
C LYS A 9 30.27 -19.79 35.23
N HIS A 10 30.27 -18.46 35.25
CA HIS A 10 29.41 -17.61 34.44
C HIS A 10 29.51 -18.00 32.96
N GLY A 11 28.36 -18.33 32.37
CA GLY A 11 28.20 -18.57 30.95
C GLY A 11 28.60 -17.34 30.15
N VAL A 12 29.56 -17.54 29.25
CA VAL A 12 29.93 -16.59 28.22
C VAL A 12 28.70 -16.28 27.37
N PHE A 13 28.35 -15.01 27.27
CA PHE A 13 27.28 -14.51 26.41
C PHE A 13 27.72 -14.73 24.95
N ASP A 14 27.13 -15.71 24.27
CA ASP A 14 27.37 -15.95 22.85
C ASP A 14 26.56 -14.95 22.02
N PRO A 15 27.19 -13.99 21.31
CA PRO A 15 26.49 -12.95 20.58
C PRO A 15 25.90 -13.44 19.24
N LYS A 16 25.93 -14.74 18.95
CA LYS A 16 25.44 -15.33 17.69
C LYS A 16 24.05 -15.96 17.74
N VAL A 17 23.20 -15.61 18.72
CA VAL A 17 21.76 -15.88 18.57
C VAL A 17 21.18 -14.80 17.67
N GLU A 18 21.30 -15.00 16.35
CA GLU A 18 20.49 -14.32 15.34
C GLU A 18 19.05 -14.33 15.86
N SER A 19 18.48 -13.15 16.11
CA SER A 19 17.14 -13.04 16.68
C SER A 19 16.10 -13.50 15.65
N SER A 20 15.91 -14.80 15.55
CA SER A 20 14.89 -15.41 14.71
C SER A 20 13.55 -15.05 15.31
N SER A 21 12.79 -14.18 14.64
CA SER A 21 11.42 -13.90 15.06
C SER A 21 10.65 -15.23 15.17
N PRO A 22 9.88 -15.46 16.25
CA PRO A 22 9.08 -16.67 16.41
C PRO A 22 7.93 -16.79 15.41
N ILE A 23 7.68 -15.72 14.63
CA ILE A 23 6.61 -15.63 13.64
C ILE A 23 7.25 -15.34 12.28
N VAL A 24 6.85 -16.15 11.30
CA VAL A 24 7.41 -16.18 9.95
C VAL A 24 7.49 -14.77 9.34
N THR A 25 8.73 -14.28 9.17
CA THR A 25 9.01 -13.04 8.45
C THR A 25 9.09 -13.30 6.95
N VAL A 26 8.92 -12.26 6.13
CA VAL A 26 9.13 -12.35 4.69
C VAL A 26 10.63 -12.61 4.42
N PRO A 27 11.01 -13.76 3.84
CA PRO A 27 12.41 -14.06 3.58
C PRO A 27 13.04 -13.05 2.62
N ARG A 28 14.37 -12.96 2.58
CA ARG A 28 15.04 -12.07 1.64
C ARG A 28 14.98 -12.65 0.22
N SER A 29 14.58 -11.84 -0.74
CA SER A 29 14.65 -12.16 -2.17
C SER A 29 15.15 -10.95 -2.94
N ARG A 30 16.38 -11.02 -3.48
CA ARG A 30 16.97 -9.98 -4.31
C ARG A 30 16.12 -9.65 -5.55
N PRO A 31 15.70 -10.62 -6.39
CA PRO A 31 14.92 -10.30 -7.58
C PRO A 31 13.57 -9.65 -7.22
N LEU A 32 12.90 -10.12 -6.17
CA LEU A 32 11.63 -9.52 -5.73
C LEU A 32 11.80 -8.04 -5.31
N ARG A 33 12.85 -7.74 -4.54
CA ARG A 33 13.15 -6.35 -4.15
C ARG A 33 13.50 -5.47 -5.34
N LEU A 34 14.25 -6.01 -6.30
CA LEU A 34 14.57 -5.30 -7.54
C LEU A 34 13.28 -5.02 -8.33
N THR A 35 12.37 -5.98 -8.43
CA THR A 35 11.06 -5.78 -9.06
C THR A 35 10.29 -4.66 -8.37
N TRP A 36 10.18 -4.68 -7.04
CA TRP A 36 9.51 -3.59 -6.31
C TRP A 36 10.20 -2.24 -6.51
N LEU A 37 11.53 -2.20 -6.48
CA LEU A 37 12.30 -0.98 -6.70
C LEU A 37 12.05 -0.43 -8.12
N LEU A 38 12.07 -1.28 -9.14
CA LEU A 38 11.84 -0.86 -10.52
C LEU A 38 10.40 -0.38 -10.71
N LEU A 39 9.41 -1.10 -10.20
CA LEU A 39 7.99 -0.77 -10.35
C LEU A 39 7.61 0.51 -9.58
N PHE A 40 7.88 0.57 -8.27
CA PHE A 40 7.51 1.73 -7.47
C PHE A 40 8.48 2.89 -7.69
N GLY A 41 9.75 2.61 -8.00
CA GLY A 41 10.72 3.64 -8.35
C GLY A 41 10.41 4.29 -9.70
N SER A 42 10.04 3.52 -10.73
CA SER A 42 9.59 4.10 -12.00
C SER A 42 8.35 4.96 -11.80
N PHE A 43 7.40 4.52 -10.97
CA PHE A 43 6.20 5.29 -10.67
C PHE A 43 6.51 6.57 -9.89
N ALA A 44 7.33 6.51 -8.84
CA ALA A 44 7.75 7.69 -8.08
C ALA A 44 8.47 8.72 -8.96
N ILE A 45 9.39 8.28 -9.83
CA ILE A 45 10.13 9.15 -10.76
C ILE A 45 9.21 9.72 -11.85
N SER A 46 8.13 9.01 -12.20
CA SER A 46 7.22 9.52 -13.24
C SER A 46 6.54 10.83 -12.86
N PHE A 47 6.30 11.11 -11.57
CA PHE A 47 5.72 12.40 -11.14
C PHE A 47 6.55 13.62 -11.61
N PRO A 48 7.81 13.80 -11.18
CA PRO A 48 8.62 14.93 -11.63
C PRO A 48 8.98 14.86 -13.12
N LEU A 49 9.18 13.66 -13.68
CA LEU A 49 9.48 13.53 -15.11
C LEU A 49 8.32 14.00 -15.99
N CYS A 50 7.11 13.56 -15.70
CA CYS A 50 5.91 13.92 -16.44
C CYS A 50 5.61 15.42 -16.33
N MET A 51 5.88 16.04 -15.17
CA MET A 51 5.83 17.50 -15.02
C MET A 51 6.76 18.20 -16.03
N VAL A 52 8.05 17.86 -16.04
CA VAL A 52 9.03 18.48 -16.96
C VAL A 52 8.62 18.26 -18.42
N LEU A 53 8.18 17.06 -18.78
CA LEU A 53 7.75 16.76 -20.15
C LEU A 53 6.59 17.66 -20.60
N VAL A 54 5.61 17.91 -19.73
CA VAL A 54 4.43 18.72 -20.08
C VAL A 54 4.76 20.21 -20.09
N PHE A 55 5.41 20.73 -19.05
CA PHE A 55 5.52 22.18 -18.86
C PHE A 55 6.79 22.79 -19.43
N GLU A 56 7.90 22.04 -19.49
CA GLU A 56 9.17 22.55 -20.02
C GLU A 56 9.41 22.09 -21.47
N VAL A 57 9.04 20.85 -21.79
CA VAL A 57 9.24 20.30 -23.15
C VAL A 57 8.02 20.52 -24.05
N GLY A 58 6.83 20.73 -23.47
CA GLY A 58 5.59 21.01 -24.23
C GLY A 58 4.88 19.78 -24.79
N PHE A 59 5.07 18.60 -24.17
CA PHE A 59 4.35 17.39 -24.57
C PHE A 59 2.86 17.47 -24.21
N ASP A 60 2.04 16.71 -24.94
CA ASP A 60 0.60 16.65 -24.66
C ASP A 60 0.32 16.16 -23.24
N ARG A 61 -0.34 17.02 -22.47
CA ARG A 61 -0.65 16.81 -21.05
C ARG A 61 -1.46 15.55 -20.81
N ARG A 62 -2.47 15.28 -21.65
CA ARG A 62 -3.41 14.16 -21.46
C ARG A 62 -2.75 12.84 -21.80
N LEU A 63 -1.94 12.81 -22.85
CA LEU A 63 -1.14 11.65 -23.25
C LEU A 63 -0.11 11.32 -22.17
N VAL A 64 0.66 12.30 -21.70
CA VAL A 64 1.64 12.10 -20.62
C VAL A 64 0.95 11.61 -19.35
N GLY A 65 -0.19 12.19 -18.99
CA GLY A 65 -1.00 11.74 -17.85
C GLY A 65 -1.48 10.31 -18.01
N SER A 66 -1.93 9.93 -19.21
CA SER A 66 -2.36 8.56 -19.54
C SER A 66 -1.22 7.55 -19.38
N ILE A 67 -0.03 7.87 -19.87
CA ILE A 67 1.17 7.04 -19.72
C ILE A 67 1.53 6.87 -18.24
N MET A 68 1.49 7.96 -17.47
CA MET A 68 1.74 7.92 -16.04
C MET A 68 0.73 7.06 -15.28
N SER A 69 -0.56 7.15 -15.62
CA SER A 69 -1.60 6.31 -15.02
C SER A 69 -1.40 4.82 -15.34
N VAL A 70 -1.03 4.49 -16.59
CA VAL A 70 -0.69 3.11 -16.99
C VAL A 70 0.51 2.59 -16.19
N ASN A 71 1.58 3.39 -16.07
CA ASN A 71 2.74 3.05 -15.25
C ASN A 71 2.34 2.84 -13.77
N GLY A 72 1.46 3.68 -13.23
CA GLY A 72 0.89 3.52 -11.90
C GLY A 72 0.15 2.20 -11.72
N CYS A 73 -0.74 1.84 -12.64
CA CYS A 73 -1.45 0.56 -12.60
C CYS A 73 -0.48 -0.64 -12.65
N ILE A 74 0.52 -0.60 -13.54
CA ILE A 74 1.55 -1.65 -13.64
C ILE A 74 2.33 -1.75 -12.33
N ALA A 75 2.70 -0.62 -11.73
CA ALA A 75 3.45 -0.58 -10.49
C ALA A 75 2.65 -1.17 -9.31
N TYR A 76 1.39 -0.78 -9.16
CA TYR A 76 0.51 -1.27 -8.10
C TYR A 76 0.16 -2.75 -8.25
N LEU A 77 -0.37 -3.14 -9.41
CA LEU A 77 -0.75 -4.52 -9.67
C LEU A 77 0.47 -5.44 -9.68
N GLY A 78 1.52 -5.04 -10.39
CA GLY A 78 2.77 -5.77 -10.48
C GLY A 78 3.45 -5.89 -9.12
N GLY A 79 3.47 -4.81 -8.33
CA GLY A 79 4.08 -4.80 -7.00
C GLY A 79 3.36 -5.74 -6.03
N PHE A 80 2.03 -5.67 -6.01
CA PHE A 80 1.19 -6.58 -5.23
C PHE A 80 1.35 -8.04 -5.67
N ALA A 81 1.32 -8.29 -6.97
CA ALA A 81 1.41 -9.63 -7.54
C ALA A 81 2.84 -10.22 -7.53
N ALA A 82 3.88 -9.41 -7.35
CA ALA A 82 5.28 -9.83 -7.50
C ALA A 82 5.67 -11.00 -6.59
N ALA A 83 5.07 -11.09 -5.40
CA ALA A 83 5.29 -12.19 -4.46
C ALA A 83 4.73 -13.54 -4.94
N PHE A 84 3.88 -13.55 -5.98
CA PHE A 84 3.31 -14.75 -6.59
C PHE A 84 4.00 -15.12 -7.90
N LEU A 85 4.91 -14.29 -8.40
CA LEU A 85 5.66 -14.59 -9.62
C LEU A 85 6.60 -15.79 -9.43
N PRO A 86 6.92 -16.53 -10.51
CA PRO A 86 7.69 -17.77 -10.47
C PRO A 86 9.21 -17.54 -10.34
N TYR A 87 9.63 -16.57 -9.51
CA TYR A 87 11.05 -16.36 -9.22
C TYR A 87 11.68 -17.58 -8.54
N ARG A 88 12.89 -17.97 -8.99
CA ARG A 88 13.63 -19.09 -8.39
C ARG A 88 13.84 -18.93 -6.89
N SER A 89 14.11 -17.71 -6.42
CA SER A 89 14.30 -17.38 -5.00
C SER A 89 13.03 -17.49 -4.14
N LEU A 90 11.85 -17.59 -4.75
CA LEU A 90 10.57 -17.72 -4.04
C LEU A 90 10.08 -19.18 -4.00
N ARG A 91 10.75 -20.13 -4.66
CA ARG A 91 10.28 -21.53 -4.75
C ARG A 91 10.06 -22.18 -3.38
N ASN A 92 10.88 -21.83 -2.40
CA ASN A 92 10.81 -22.36 -1.04
C ASN A 92 9.91 -21.50 -0.13
N TRP A 93 9.27 -20.45 -0.65
CA TRP A 93 8.38 -19.64 0.16
C TRP A 93 7.05 -20.35 0.35
N THR A 94 6.58 -20.39 1.59
CA THR A 94 5.25 -20.87 1.91
C THR A 94 4.18 -19.94 1.32
N PRO A 95 2.96 -20.43 1.09
CA PRO A 95 1.84 -19.57 0.67
C PRO A 95 1.62 -18.38 1.63
N PHE A 96 1.84 -18.58 2.93
CA PHE A 96 1.70 -17.51 3.92
C PHE A 96 2.79 -16.43 3.80
N GLN A 97 4.03 -16.80 3.46
CA GLN A 97 5.11 -15.83 3.20
C GLN A 97 4.81 -14.97 1.97
N ARG A 98 4.30 -15.58 0.89
CA ARG A 98 3.90 -14.87 -0.33
C ARG A 98 2.75 -13.92 -0.06
N LEU A 99 1.71 -14.39 0.66
CA LEU A 99 0.58 -13.57 1.09
C LEU A 99 1.05 -12.40 1.97
N THR A 100 1.92 -12.65 2.94
CA THR A 100 2.49 -11.61 3.82
C THR A 100 3.22 -10.54 3.00
N ALA A 101 4.04 -10.96 2.02
CA ALA A 101 4.76 -10.02 1.16
C ALA A 101 3.80 -9.17 0.31
N ALA A 102 2.76 -9.77 -0.28
CA ALA A 102 1.76 -9.03 -1.06
C ALA A 102 0.99 -8.02 -0.21
N VAL A 103 0.52 -8.43 0.98
CA VAL A 103 -0.22 -7.56 1.92
C VAL A 103 0.65 -6.41 2.41
N LEU A 104 1.89 -6.68 2.83
CA LEU A 104 2.79 -5.62 3.29
C LEU A 104 3.13 -4.65 2.15
N THR A 105 3.32 -5.15 0.93
CA THR A 105 3.57 -4.30 -0.24
C THR A 105 2.40 -3.35 -0.47
N PHE A 106 1.17 -3.88 -0.55
CA PHE A 106 -0.03 -3.07 -0.72
C PHE A 106 -0.20 -2.06 0.43
N MET A 107 -0.11 -2.52 1.69
CA MET A 107 -0.30 -1.66 2.84
C MET A 107 0.68 -0.49 2.83
N ILE A 108 1.96 -0.76 2.61
CA ILE A 108 2.99 0.29 2.55
C ILE A 108 2.73 1.23 1.37
N SER A 109 2.56 0.72 0.14
CA SER A 109 2.40 1.57 -1.04
C SER A 109 1.12 2.40 -1.00
N ALA A 110 0.01 1.82 -0.52
CA ALA A 110 -1.24 2.53 -0.36
C ALA A 110 -1.10 3.68 0.64
N ARG A 111 -0.43 3.43 1.79
CA ARG A 111 -0.24 4.49 2.79
C ARG A 111 0.71 5.59 2.32
N VAL A 112 1.71 5.25 1.52
CA VAL A 112 2.51 6.26 0.84
C VAL A 112 1.60 7.15 -0.02
N THR A 113 0.72 6.58 -0.85
CA THR A 113 -0.21 7.38 -1.67
C THR A 113 -1.17 8.22 -0.85
N ASN A 114 -1.79 7.66 0.18
CA ASN A 114 -2.71 8.42 1.03
C ASN A 114 -1.97 9.63 1.65
N LEU A 115 -0.73 9.45 2.10
CA LEU A 115 0.02 10.51 2.79
C LEU A 115 0.77 11.47 1.86
N THR A 116 1.12 11.06 0.64
CA THR A 116 1.89 11.90 -0.30
C THR A 116 1.06 12.45 -1.46
N TRP A 117 -0.14 11.93 -1.71
CA TRP A 117 -1.01 12.38 -2.80
C TRP A 117 -2.37 12.87 -2.30
N GLU A 118 -3.08 12.07 -1.49
CA GLU A 118 -4.42 12.45 -0.98
C GLU A 118 -4.34 13.52 0.12
N LEU A 119 -3.43 13.36 1.07
CA LEU A 119 -3.23 14.35 2.14
C LEU A 119 -2.86 15.72 1.57
N PRO A 120 -1.90 15.85 0.63
CA PRO A 120 -1.65 17.16 0.03
C PRO A 120 -2.84 17.65 -0.81
N TRP A 121 -3.59 16.78 -1.50
CA TRP A 121 -4.85 17.17 -2.17
C TRP A 121 -5.86 17.82 -1.22
N LEU A 122 -6.03 17.28 0.00
CA LEU A 122 -6.95 17.84 0.99
C LEU A 122 -6.64 19.30 1.33
N PHE A 123 -5.38 19.72 1.25
CA PHE A 123 -5.00 21.12 1.47
C PHE A 123 -5.00 21.96 0.19
N THR A 124 -4.74 21.35 -0.97
CA THR A 124 -4.54 22.09 -2.22
C THR A 124 -5.75 22.13 -3.14
N HIS A 125 -6.75 21.25 -2.96
CA HIS A 125 -7.92 21.18 -3.83
C HIS A 125 -8.68 22.50 -4.02
N PRO A 126 -8.81 23.42 -3.04
CA PRO A 126 -9.50 24.68 -3.26
C PRO A 126 -8.78 25.59 -4.27
N TYR A 127 -7.48 25.37 -4.47
CA TYR A 127 -6.63 26.15 -5.36
C TYR A 127 -6.41 25.46 -6.71
N LEU A 128 -6.89 24.22 -6.92
CA LEU A 128 -6.72 23.57 -8.22
C LEU A 128 -7.48 24.29 -9.36
N PRO A 129 -8.72 24.78 -9.17
CA PRO A 129 -9.41 25.53 -10.22
C PRO A 129 -8.62 26.76 -10.67
N GLY A 130 -8.27 26.82 -11.95
CA GLY A 130 -7.50 27.92 -12.54
C GLY A 130 -5.98 27.68 -12.59
N HIS A 131 -5.49 26.65 -11.91
CA HIS A 131 -4.07 26.29 -11.86
C HIS A 131 -3.75 25.08 -12.75
N GLN A 132 -4.56 24.84 -13.80
CA GLN A 132 -4.32 23.76 -14.77
C GLN A 132 -2.92 23.87 -15.39
N LYS A 133 -2.42 25.09 -15.59
CA LYS A 133 -1.15 25.36 -16.27
C LYS A 133 0.04 25.38 -15.32
N ASP A 134 -0.19 25.15 -14.03
CA ASP A 134 0.88 25.15 -13.05
C ASP A 134 1.43 23.74 -12.83
N MET A 135 2.76 23.65 -12.84
CA MET A 135 3.46 22.38 -12.72
C MET A 135 3.16 21.65 -11.40
N TRP A 136 3.03 22.39 -10.30
CA TRP A 136 2.77 21.82 -8.97
C TRP A 136 1.41 21.11 -8.89
N ALA A 137 0.40 21.56 -9.66
CA ALA A 137 -0.96 21.02 -9.65
C ALA A 137 -1.08 19.74 -10.49
N TYR A 138 -0.11 19.47 -11.36
CA TYR A 138 -0.18 18.38 -12.31
C TYR A 138 -0.35 16.97 -11.73
N PRO A 139 0.21 16.60 -10.56
CA PRO A 139 0.00 15.28 -9.95
C PRO A 139 -1.46 14.88 -9.81
N TRP A 140 -2.34 15.83 -9.53
CA TRP A 140 -3.78 15.60 -9.42
C TRP A 140 -4.46 15.66 -10.76
N TYR A 141 -4.00 16.56 -11.64
CA TYR A 141 -4.55 16.66 -12.98
C TYR A 141 -4.31 15.44 -13.87
N VAL A 142 -3.25 14.67 -13.62
CA VAL A 142 -3.05 13.35 -14.24
C VAL A 142 -4.29 12.45 -14.04
N TYR A 143 -4.98 12.58 -12.90
CA TYR A 143 -6.19 11.84 -12.58
C TYR A 143 -7.48 12.61 -12.94
N ILE A 144 -7.56 13.91 -12.63
CA ILE A 144 -8.73 14.77 -12.94
C ILE A 144 -9.02 14.81 -14.44
N ASP A 145 -7.99 14.81 -15.28
CA ASP A 145 -8.12 14.83 -16.74
C ASP A 145 -8.62 13.47 -17.24
N GLY A 146 -9.93 13.25 -17.11
CA GLY A 146 -10.68 12.12 -17.62
C GLY A 146 -10.97 11.01 -16.60
N GLY A 147 -10.09 10.79 -15.62
CA GLY A 147 -10.24 9.72 -14.62
C GLY A 147 -11.37 9.98 -13.63
N ASP A 148 -11.27 11.05 -12.85
CA ASP A 148 -12.38 11.53 -12.01
C ASP A 148 -12.32 13.04 -11.81
N THR A 149 -13.24 13.73 -12.49
CA THR A 149 -13.35 15.20 -12.45
C THR A 149 -13.80 15.74 -11.09
N LYS A 150 -14.33 14.91 -10.18
CA LYS A 150 -14.71 15.36 -8.82
C LYS A 150 -13.53 15.82 -8.00
N TYR A 151 -12.31 15.38 -8.31
CA TYR A 151 -11.11 15.89 -7.64
C TYR A 151 -10.83 17.37 -7.95
N LEU A 152 -11.49 17.95 -8.96
CA LEU A 152 -11.48 19.39 -9.23
C LEU A 152 -12.61 20.14 -8.51
N THR A 153 -13.82 19.57 -8.46
CA THR A 153 -14.99 20.23 -7.84
C THR A 153 -15.09 19.99 -6.33
N ALA A 154 -14.37 19.00 -5.83
CA ALA A 154 -14.25 18.62 -4.42
C ALA A 154 -15.60 18.59 -3.68
N PRO A 155 -16.60 17.82 -4.15
CA PRO A 155 -17.87 17.73 -3.45
C PRO A 155 -17.64 17.20 -2.03
N ALA A 156 -18.44 17.67 -1.07
CA ALA A 156 -18.23 17.40 0.35
C ALA A 156 -18.07 15.90 0.69
N ASN A 157 -18.78 15.02 -0.02
CA ASN A 157 -18.64 13.58 0.18
C ASN A 157 -17.31 13.02 -0.30
N LEU A 158 -16.72 13.54 -1.39
CA LEU A 158 -15.37 13.13 -1.81
C LEU A 158 -14.34 13.62 -0.79
N VAL A 159 -14.41 14.89 -0.38
CA VAL A 159 -13.53 15.44 0.66
C VAL A 159 -13.61 14.61 1.95
N ALA A 160 -14.81 14.20 2.36
CA ALA A 160 -15.00 13.33 3.51
C ALA A 160 -14.34 11.95 3.33
N LEU A 161 -14.47 11.32 2.15
CA LEU A 161 -13.80 10.04 1.86
C LEU A 161 -12.28 10.17 1.94
N GLU A 162 -11.70 11.24 1.38
CA GLU A 162 -10.25 11.48 1.42
C GLU A 162 -9.77 11.75 2.85
N CYS A 163 -10.52 12.50 3.66
CA CYS A 163 -10.22 12.65 5.09
C CYS A 163 -10.23 11.31 5.84
N ILE A 164 -11.21 10.44 5.55
CA ILE A 164 -11.28 9.10 6.13
C ILE A 164 -10.08 8.26 5.65
N SER A 165 -9.75 8.32 4.36
CA SER A 165 -8.64 7.58 3.76
C SER A 165 -7.29 7.94 4.41
N VAL A 166 -7.01 9.22 4.56
CA VAL A 166 -5.80 9.74 5.24
C VAL A 166 -5.78 9.35 6.72
N THR A 167 -6.91 9.48 7.42
CA THR A 167 -6.99 9.07 8.84
C THR A 167 -6.75 7.57 8.98
N ASN A 168 -7.34 6.78 8.10
CA ASN A 168 -7.12 5.34 8.01
C ASN A 168 -5.66 5.00 7.71
N ALA A 169 -4.98 5.84 6.92
CA ALA A 169 -3.56 5.69 6.66
C ALA A 169 -2.71 5.82 7.91
N CYS A 170 -2.99 6.80 8.77
CA CYS A 170 -2.31 6.95 10.06
C CYS A 170 -2.51 5.74 10.98
N ILE A 171 -3.72 5.16 10.98
CA ILE A 171 -4.04 3.92 11.72
C ILE A 171 -3.20 2.74 11.20
N ALA A 172 -3.17 2.54 9.88
CA ALA A 172 -2.41 1.44 9.29
C ALA A 172 -0.89 1.61 9.47
N VAL A 173 -0.36 2.84 9.36
CA VAL A 173 1.06 3.13 9.65
C VAL A 173 1.39 2.78 11.10
N THR A 174 0.51 3.13 12.05
CA THR A 174 0.67 2.72 13.45
C THR A 174 0.68 1.20 13.58
N GLY A 175 -0.21 0.51 12.87
CA GLY A 175 -0.23 -0.95 12.77
C GLY A 175 1.08 -1.55 12.25
N LEU A 176 1.61 -1.01 11.15
CA LEU A 176 2.90 -1.41 10.56
C LEU A 176 4.06 -1.19 11.54
N ILE A 177 4.11 -0.04 12.21
CA ILE A 177 5.14 0.27 13.22
C ILE A 177 5.10 -0.75 14.36
N LEU A 178 3.92 -1.00 14.93
CA LEU A 178 3.76 -1.98 16.01
C LEU A 178 4.17 -3.38 15.56
N LEU A 179 3.73 -3.79 14.36
CA LEU A 179 4.03 -5.09 13.78
C LEU A 179 5.54 -5.26 13.55
N PHE A 180 6.21 -4.29 12.92
CA PHE A 180 7.65 -4.40 12.63
C PHE A 180 8.51 -4.29 13.89
N ARG A 181 8.21 -3.37 14.81
CA ARG A 181 8.96 -3.24 16.07
C ARG A 181 8.88 -4.48 16.93
N SER A 182 7.72 -5.13 16.96
CA SER A 182 7.53 -6.38 17.70
C SER A 182 8.00 -7.61 16.92
N LYS A 183 8.58 -7.46 15.73
CA LYS A 183 8.92 -8.59 14.84
C LYS A 183 7.72 -9.52 14.62
N TYR A 184 6.55 -8.96 14.35
CA TYR A 184 5.29 -9.65 14.05
C TYR A 184 4.61 -10.36 15.24
N THR A 185 5.05 -10.19 16.48
CA THR A 185 4.37 -10.78 17.66
C THR A 185 3.20 -9.99 18.22
N ASN A 186 3.06 -8.70 17.91
CA ASN A 186 2.03 -7.86 18.48
C ASN A 186 0.73 -7.94 17.67
N SER A 187 -0.29 -8.58 18.24
CA SER A 187 -1.61 -8.75 17.62
C SER A 187 -2.35 -7.43 17.38
N ARG A 188 -2.07 -6.39 18.17
CA ARG A 188 -2.65 -5.05 17.95
C ARG A 188 -2.22 -4.47 16.60
N GLY A 189 -0.96 -4.70 16.20
CA GLY A 189 -0.48 -4.30 14.88
C GLY A 189 -1.29 -4.95 13.76
N THR A 190 -1.51 -6.26 13.85
CA THR A 190 -2.34 -7.01 12.90
C THR A 190 -3.79 -6.51 12.87
N LEU A 191 -4.40 -6.28 14.04
CA LEU A 191 -5.78 -5.80 14.14
C LEU A 191 -5.96 -4.41 13.52
N LEU A 192 -5.01 -3.49 13.70
CA LEU A 192 -5.05 -2.17 13.07
C LEU A 192 -4.97 -2.26 11.55
N LEU A 193 -4.14 -3.16 11.00
CA LEU A 193 -4.09 -3.41 9.55
C LEU A 193 -5.37 -4.04 9.02
N MET A 194 -5.98 -4.97 9.75
CA MET A 194 -7.27 -5.54 9.40
C MET A 194 -8.39 -4.48 9.43
N SER A 195 -8.41 -3.64 10.47
CA SER A 195 -9.33 -2.51 10.56
C SER A 195 -9.17 -1.57 9.36
N ALA A 196 -7.93 -1.25 9.00
CA ALA A 196 -7.66 -0.39 7.86
C ALA A 196 -8.15 -0.99 6.54
N ALA A 197 -7.97 -2.30 6.34
CA ALA A 197 -8.50 -3.01 5.17
C ALA A 197 -10.03 -2.93 5.08
N VAL A 198 -10.76 -3.07 6.18
CA VAL A 198 -12.23 -2.92 6.17
C VAL A 198 -12.62 -1.53 5.70
N VAL A 199 -11.97 -0.49 6.25
CA VAL A 199 -12.25 0.90 5.86
C VAL A 199 -11.93 1.13 4.39
N ASP A 200 -10.75 0.70 3.90
CA ASP A 200 -10.35 0.82 2.49
C ASP A 200 -11.40 0.18 1.56
N LEU A 201 -11.88 -1.02 1.92
CA LEU A 201 -12.90 -1.71 1.15
C LEU A 201 -14.22 -0.93 1.15
N THR A 202 -14.69 -0.49 2.31
CA THR A 202 -15.96 0.24 2.45
C THR A 202 -15.96 1.56 1.68
N ILE A 203 -14.91 2.37 1.83
CA ILE A 203 -14.83 3.67 1.13
C ILE A 203 -14.75 3.47 -0.38
N THR A 204 -14.03 2.44 -0.85
CA THR A 204 -13.87 2.17 -2.29
C THR A 204 -15.15 1.63 -2.90
N ILE A 205 -15.89 0.76 -2.19
CA ILE A 205 -17.23 0.32 -2.61
C ILE A 205 -18.15 1.54 -2.74
N TYR A 206 -18.20 2.41 -1.73
CA TYR A 206 -19.03 3.61 -1.77
C TYR A 206 -18.64 4.54 -2.94
N TYR A 207 -17.33 4.74 -3.14
CA TYR A 207 -16.78 5.54 -4.23
C TYR A 207 -17.25 5.05 -5.61
N TYR A 208 -17.15 3.74 -5.87
CA TYR A 208 -17.62 3.13 -7.11
C TYR A 208 -19.14 3.18 -7.26
N LEU A 209 -19.88 2.75 -6.23
CA LEU A 209 -21.35 2.70 -6.31
C LEU A 209 -21.92 4.09 -6.60
N ARG A 210 -21.33 5.14 -6.03
CA ARG A 210 -21.77 6.52 -6.27
C ARG A 210 -21.61 6.95 -7.74
N GLU A 211 -20.53 6.55 -8.41
CA GLU A 211 -20.39 6.81 -9.86
C GLU A 211 -21.29 5.89 -10.69
N ILE A 212 -21.37 4.60 -10.37
CA ILE A 212 -22.18 3.62 -11.12
C ILE A 212 -23.66 4.00 -11.08
N ILE A 213 -24.21 4.28 -9.89
CA ILE A 213 -25.61 4.68 -9.71
C ILE A 213 -25.89 6.03 -10.40
N GLY A 214 -24.91 6.94 -10.40
CA GLY A 214 -25.01 8.23 -11.07
C GLY A 214 -24.89 8.16 -12.61
N GLY A 215 -24.53 7.01 -13.19
CA GLY A 215 -24.27 6.88 -14.63
C GLY A 215 -22.91 7.42 -15.07
N PHE A 216 -21.90 7.39 -14.21
CA PHE A 216 -20.52 7.86 -14.43
C PHE A 216 -20.41 9.34 -14.87
N PRO A 217 -21.08 10.30 -14.19
CA PRO A 217 -21.08 11.69 -14.60
C PRO A 217 -19.70 12.35 -14.50
N SER A 218 -18.79 11.78 -13.69
CA SER A 218 -17.49 12.37 -13.39
C SER A 218 -16.33 11.75 -14.15
N VAL A 219 -16.59 10.65 -14.89
CA VAL A 219 -15.59 9.80 -15.53
C VAL A 219 -15.78 9.85 -17.04
N ASN A 220 -14.70 9.98 -17.80
CA ASN A 220 -14.77 9.92 -19.26
C ASN A 220 -14.94 8.47 -19.74
N THR A 221 -16.18 8.03 -19.92
CA THR A 221 -16.53 6.66 -20.35
C THR A 221 -16.21 6.38 -21.83
N SER A 222 -15.93 7.42 -22.63
CA SER A 222 -15.59 7.28 -24.05
C SER A 222 -14.12 6.94 -24.31
N ASN A 223 -13.25 7.13 -23.30
CA ASN A 223 -11.82 6.85 -23.41
C ASN A 223 -11.44 5.64 -22.56
N PHE A 224 -10.75 4.67 -23.19
CA PHE A 224 -10.36 3.44 -22.53
C PHE A 224 -9.43 3.65 -21.32
N VAL A 225 -8.43 4.54 -21.44
CA VAL A 225 -7.48 4.77 -20.35
C VAL A 225 -8.16 5.49 -19.19
N ASP A 226 -9.02 6.45 -19.47
CA ASP A 226 -9.74 7.20 -18.44
C ASP A 226 -10.69 6.29 -17.64
N LEU A 227 -11.51 5.50 -18.32
CA LEU A 227 -12.43 4.58 -17.64
C LEU A 227 -11.70 3.38 -17.03
N TRP A 228 -11.01 2.60 -17.84
CA TRP A 228 -10.52 1.28 -17.39
C TRP A 228 -9.24 1.37 -16.60
N VAL A 229 -8.30 2.24 -16.97
CA VAL A 229 -7.00 2.32 -16.29
C VAL A 229 -7.11 3.22 -15.07
N LYS A 230 -7.44 4.51 -15.27
CA LYS A 230 -7.50 5.50 -14.19
C LYS A 230 -8.62 5.16 -13.20
N PHE A 231 -9.86 5.02 -13.67
CA PHE A 231 -10.98 4.88 -12.76
C PHE A 231 -11.14 3.44 -12.22
N ILE A 232 -11.19 2.41 -13.08
CA ILE A 232 -11.50 1.03 -12.63
C ILE A 232 -10.27 0.29 -12.08
N VAL A 233 -9.16 0.22 -12.83
CA VAL A 233 -8.05 -0.66 -12.43
C VAL A 233 -7.25 -0.06 -11.26
N LEU A 234 -6.92 1.24 -11.32
CA LEU A 234 -6.13 1.88 -10.29
C LEU A 234 -6.81 1.82 -8.91
N ASN A 235 -8.10 2.16 -8.85
CA ASN A 235 -8.88 2.07 -7.61
C ASN A 235 -9.30 0.62 -7.28
N GLY A 236 -9.39 -0.26 -8.28
CA GLY A 236 -9.81 -1.66 -8.11
C GLY A 236 -8.91 -2.47 -7.17
N LEU A 237 -7.63 -2.09 -7.03
CA LEU A 237 -6.75 -2.75 -6.06
C LEU A 237 -7.21 -2.55 -4.61
N TRP A 238 -7.84 -1.41 -4.29
CA TRP A 238 -8.45 -1.16 -2.98
C TRP A 238 -9.75 -1.93 -2.75
N LEU A 239 -10.31 -2.62 -3.76
CA LEU A 239 -11.37 -3.61 -3.55
C LEU A 239 -10.82 -5.02 -3.31
N VAL A 240 -9.65 -5.34 -3.87
CA VAL A 240 -9.11 -6.72 -3.86
C VAL A 240 -8.15 -6.94 -2.70
N ALA A 241 -7.16 -6.06 -2.54
CA ALA A 241 -6.09 -6.24 -1.55
C ALA A 241 -6.58 -6.24 -0.08
N PRO A 242 -7.67 -5.53 0.30
CA PRO A 242 -8.26 -5.70 1.62
C PRO A 242 -8.64 -7.13 1.98
N TRP A 243 -9.20 -7.91 1.05
CA TRP A 243 -9.54 -9.31 1.32
C TRP A 243 -8.31 -10.15 1.63
N PHE A 244 -7.22 -9.93 0.90
CA PHE A 244 -5.93 -10.57 1.16
C PHE A 244 -5.41 -10.19 2.55
N THR A 245 -5.56 -8.92 2.94
CA THR A 245 -5.18 -8.45 4.28
C THR A 245 -6.02 -9.11 5.36
N LEU A 246 -7.34 -9.25 5.19
CA LEU A 246 -8.21 -9.89 6.16
C LEU A 246 -7.88 -11.38 6.34
N ILE A 247 -7.67 -12.11 5.23
CA ILE A 247 -7.25 -13.52 5.26
C ILE A 247 -5.87 -13.67 5.90
N TRP A 248 -4.93 -12.80 5.55
CA TRP A 248 -3.60 -12.74 6.14
C TRP A 248 -3.66 -12.46 7.62
N GLY A 249 -4.45 -11.46 8.02
CA GLY A 249 -4.60 -11.01 9.39
C GLY A 249 -5.19 -12.10 10.27
N TRP A 250 -6.24 -12.79 9.82
CA TRP A 250 -6.77 -13.97 10.52
C TRP A 250 -5.70 -15.06 10.72
N LYS A 251 -4.97 -15.41 9.66
CA LYS A 251 -3.85 -16.38 9.72
C LYS A 251 -2.72 -15.92 10.65
N MET A 252 -2.42 -14.63 10.67
CA MET A 252 -1.37 -14.03 11.49
C MET A 252 -1.79 -14.01 12.97
N LEU A 253 -3.02 -13.63 13.26
CA LEU A 253 -3.59 -13.62 14.61
C LEU A 253 -3.56 -15.00 15.24
N ASN A 254 -3.97 -16.05 14.53
CA ASN A 254 -3.88 -17.42 15.05
C ASN A 254 -2.45 -17.77 15.46
N ARG A 255 -1.45 -17.43 14.62
CA ARG A 255 -0.03 -17.62 14.96
C ARG A 255 0.41 -16.79 16.16
N GLN A 256 -0.05 -15.55 16.26
CA GLN A 256 0.29 -14.67 17.39
C GLN A 256 -0.32 -15.18 18.69
N PHE A 257 -1.58 -15.63 18.68
CA PHE A 257 -2.27 -16.18 19.85
C PHE A 257 -1.65 -17.51 20.28
N ASP A 258 -1.41 -18.41 19.35
CA ASP A 258 -0.74 -19.68 19.63
C ASP A 258 0.66 -19.48 20.23
N PHE A 259 1.44 -18.51 19.70
CA PHE A 259 2.73 -18.16 20.27
C PHE A 259 2.60 -17.63 21.71
N MET A 260 1.61 -16.77 21.98
CA MET A 260 1.36 -16.27 23.34
C MET A 260 0.94 -17.36 24.32
N LEU A 261 0.14 -18.34 23.87
CA LEU A 261 -0.35 -19.42 24.72
C LEU A 261 0.69 -20.52 24.96
N THR A 262 1.51 -20.84 23.96
CA THR A 262 2.37 -22.02 24.00
C THR A 262 3.87 -21.72 24.06
N GLY A 263 4.27 -20.48 23.77
CA GLY A 263 5.68 -20.09 23.58
C GLY A 263 6.36 -20.75 22.38
N ARG A 264 5.65 -21.59 21.59
CA ARG A 264 6.23 -22.35 20.48
C ARG A 264 6.39 -21.47 19.24
N ARG A 265 7.54 -21.63 18.59
CA ARG A 265 7.84 -20.97 17.31
C ARG A 265 7.17 -21.71 16.16
N PHE A 266 6.68 -20.96 15.17
CA PHE A 266 6.16 -21.53 13.94
C PHE A 266 7.31 -21.84 12.98
N THR A 267 7.47 -23.11 12.62
CA THR A 267 8.34 -23.57 11.53
C THR A 267 7.65 -23.40 10.18
#